data_AF-A0A963SU80-F1
#
_entry.id   AF-A0A963SU80-F1
#
_cell.length_a   1.000
_cell.length_b   1.000
_cell.length_c   1.000
_cell.angle_alpha   90.00
_cell.angle_beta   90.00
_cell.angle_gamma   90.00
#
_symmetry.space_group_name_H-M   'P 1'
#
loop_
_entity.id
_entity.type
_entity.pdbx_description
1 polymer ?
#
loop_
_entity_poly.entity_id
_entity_poly.type
_entity_poly.pdbx_seq_one_letter_code
_entity_poly.pdbx_strand_id
1 'polypeptide(L)'
;YKENAKRYDVINIKLDKCGGLTDALRIVKLAKRDGKGLMVGNMTGSSLGMAPSSVVGQFCQFVDIDGPLFLKQDIENGLDYADGGIASLPTPKLWG
;
A
#
# COMPACT_ATOMS: atom_id res chain seq x y z
N TYR A 1 5.07 -10.91 17.77
CA TYR A 1 5.34 -9.48 17.51
C TYR A 1 6.55 -8.95 18.27
N LYS A 2 6.52 -8.87 19.62
CA LYS A 2 7.60 -8.23 20.43
C LYS A 2 9.02 -8.73 20.13
N GLU A 3 9.20 -10.01 19.86
CA GLU A 3 10.51 -10.58 19.51
C GLU A 3 10.98 -10.12 18.12
N ASN A 4 10.11 -10.19 17.11
CA ASN A 4 10.41 -9.78 15.75
C ASN A 4 10.58 -8.26 15.64
N ALA A 5 9.83 -7.48 16.40
CA ALA A 5 9.90 -6.01 16.36
C ALA A 5 11.29 -5.48 16.72
N LYS A 6 12.11 -6.21 17.48
CA LYS A 6 13.48 -5.80 17.79
C LYS A 6 14.46 -5.98 16.62
N ARG A 7 14.05 -6.73 15.58
CA ARG A 7 14.90 -7.12 14.44
C ARG A 7 14.64 -6.29 13.18
N TYR A 8 13.60 -5.47 13.17
CA TYR A 8 13.18 -4.72 11.98
C TYR A 8 12.79 -3.29 12.33
N ASP A 9 13.28 -2.33 11.55
CA ASP A 9 13.00 -0.91 11.73
C ASP A 9 11.78 -0.44 10.94
N VAL A 10 11.46 -1.12 9.83
CA VAL A 10 10.38 -0.77 8.91
C VAL A 10 9.39 -1.93 8.77
N ILE A 11 8.10 -1.63 8.75
CA ILE A 11 7.03 -2.61 8.52
C ILE A 11 6.47 -2.42 7.11
N ASN A 12 6.52 -3.48 6.28
CA ASN A 12 5.82 -3.54 4.99
C ASN A 12 4.39 -4.08 5.16
N ILE A 13 3.43 -3.17 5.11
CA ILE A 13 1.99 -3.42 5.21
C ILE A 13 1.46 -3.76 3.81
N LYS A 14 0.86 -4.94 3.66
CA LYS A 14 0.15 -5.35 2.44
C LYS A 14 -1.27 -5.73 2.80
N LEU A 15 -2.26 -5.24 2.07
CA LEU A 15 -3.67 -5.48 2.37
C LEU A 15 -4.02 -6.96 2.34
N ASP A 16 -3.45 -7.73 1.41
CA ASP A 16 -3.63 -9.18 1.29
C ASP A 16 -3.12 -9.95 2.51
N LYS A 17 -2.11 -9.43 3.20
CA LYS A 17 -1.55 -10.07 4.41
C LYS A 17 -2.35 -9.73 5.66
N CYS A 18 -2.85 -8.49 5.76
CA CYS A 18 -3.53 -8.02 6.96
C CYS A 18 -5.06 -8.12 6.89
N GLY A 19 -5.63 -8.54 5.76
CA GLY A 19 -7.08 -8.68 5.60
C GLY A 19 -7.79 -7.36 5.31
N GLY A 20 -7.14 -6.44 4.58
CA GLY A 20 -7.76 -5.23 4.06
C GLY A 20 -7.46 -3.93 4.83
N LEU A 21 -8.08 -2.83 4.37
CA LEU A 21 -7.76 -1.46 4.77
C LEU A 21 -7.97 -1.20 6.27
N THR A 22 -9.04 -1.75 6.86
CA THR A 22 -9.38 -1.54 8.28
C THR A 22 -8.26 -2.03 9.20
N ASP A 23 -7.69 -3.21 8.92
CA ASP A 23 -6.58 -3.77 9.67
C ASP A 23 -5.26 -3.08 9.33
N ALA A 24 -5.05 -2.70 8.07
CA ALA A 24 -3.88 -1.91 7.68
C ALA A 24 -3.76 -0.60 8.47
N LEU A 25 -4.85 0.16 8.61
CA LEU A 25 -4.85 1.41 9.39
C LEU A 25 -4.64 1.18 10.90
N ARG A 26 -5.10 0.04 11.44
CA ARG A 26 -4.76 -0.37 12.82
C ARG A 26 -3.26 -0.66 12.97
N ILE A 27 -2.66 -1.35 12.00
CA ILE A 27 -1.22 -1.63 11.98
C ILE A 27 -0.42 -0.33 11.88
N VAL A 28 -0.80 0.61 11.01
CA VAL A 28 -0.17 1.94 10.90
C VAL A 28 -0.10 2.63 12.27
N LYS A 29 -1.22 2.68 12.99
CA LYS A 29 -1.29 3.31 14.32
C LYS A 29 -0.35 2.64 15.32
N LEU A 30 -0.35 1.32 15.37
CA LEU A 30 0.51 0.55 16.29
C LEU A 30 1.99 0.70 15.97
N ALA A 31 2.36 0.59 14.70
CA ALA A 31 3.74 0.73 14.24
C ALA A 31 4.30 2.13 14.50
N LYS A 32 3.52 3.19 14.25
CA LYS A 32 3.90 4.57 14.59
C LYS A 32 4.12 4.76 16.09
N ARG A 33 3.21 4.23 16.94
CA ARG A 33 3.36 4.27 18.40
C ARG A 33 4.65 3.58 18.86
N ASP A 34 5.01 2.49 18.19
CA ASP A 34 6.20 1.71 18.50
C ASP A 34 7.47 2.26 17.81
N GLY A 35 7.40 3.46 17.21
CA GLY A 35 8.55 4.15 16.60
C GLY A 35 9.08 3.51 15.32
N LYS A 36 8.27 2.69 14.62
CA LYS A 36 8.67 2.02 13.39
C LYS A 36 8.48 2.88 12.16
N GLY A 37 9.41 2.76 11.21
CA GLY A 37 9.23 3.22 9.85
C GLY A 37 8.14 2.40 9.15
N LEU A 38 7.56 2.97 8.09
CA LEU A 38 6.42 2.38 7.41
C LEU A 38 6.63 2.31 5.91
N MET A 39 6.25 1.16 5.37
CA MET A 39 6.13 0.90 3.94
C MET A 39 4.74 0.32 3.67
N VAL A 40 4.09 0.77 2.60
CA VAL A 40 2.97 0.03 2.01
C VAL A 40 3.49 -0.75 0.81
N GLY A 41 3.06 -1.99 0.66
CA GLY A 41 3.37 -2.84 -0.47
C GLY A 41 2.13 -3.49 -1.08
N ASN A 42 2.32 -4.18 -2.18
CA ASN A 42 1.27 -4.89 -2.89
C ASN A 42 1.60 -6.39 -3.08
N MET A 43 0.64 -7.16 -3.57
CA MET A 43 0.92 -8.30 -4.44
C MET A 43 0.78 -7.84 -5.90
N THR A 44 1.29 -8.62 -6.86
CA THR A 44 0.99 -8.37 -8.28
C THR A 44 -0.53 -8.44 -8.50
N GLY A 45 -1.13 -7.32 -8.92
CA GLY A 45 -2.57 -7.17 -9.07
C GLY A 45 -2.93 -5.86 -9.77
N SER A 46 -4.22 -5.67 -10.06
CA SER A 46 -4.74 -4.52 -10.80
C SER A 46 -4.83 -3.25 -9.95
N SER A 47 -5.13 -2.12 -10.60
CA SER A 47 -5.32 -0.83 -9.93
C SER A 47 -6.36 -0.86 -8.82
N LEU A 48 -7.33 -1.77 -8.88
CA LEU A 48 -8.33 -1.94 -7.82
C LEU A 48 -7.71 -2.35 -6.48
N GLY A 49 -6.64 -3.17 -6.50
CA GLY A 49 -5.90 -3.53 -5.28
C GLY A 49 -4.97 -2.41 -4.79
N MET A 50 -4.48 -1.58 -5.70
CA MET A 50 -3.59 -0.46 -5.39
C MET A 50 -4.36 0.74 -4.81
N ALA A 51 -5.60 0.96 -5.25
CA ALA A 51 -6.44 2.08 -4.82
C ALA A 51 -6.57 2.19 -3.28
N PRO A 52 -7.04 1.18 -2.52
CA PRO A 52 -7.05 1.26 -1.06
C PRO A 52 -5.65 1.32 -0.43
N SER A 53 -4.63 0.75 -1.10
CA SER A 53 -3.24 0.79 -0.63
C SER A 53 -2.66 2.21 -0.67
N SER A 54 -3.10 3.05 -1.61
CA SER A 54 -2.71 4.46 -1.72
C SER A 54 -3.06 5.28 -0.46
N VAL A 55 -4.15 4.92 0.23
CA VAL A 55 -4.57 5.53 1.51
C VAL A 55 -3.56 5.20 2.62
N VAL A 56 -3.10 3.95 2.68
CA VAL A 56 -2.06 3.53 3.63
C VAL A 56 -0.72 4.21 3.29
N GLY A 57 -0.43 4.37 2.00
CA GLY A 57 0.76 5.04 1.48
C GLY A 57 0.94 6.46 2.01
N GLN A 58 -0.14 7.19 2.28
CA GLN A 58 -0.09 8.54 2.86
C GLN A 58 0.57 8.59 4.26
N PHE A 59 0.74 7.45 4.92
CA PHE A 59 1.38 7.34 6.23
C PHE A 59 2.79 6.74 6.17
N CYS A 60 3.27 6.38 4.97
CA CYS A 60 4.47 5.59 4.75
C CYS A 60 5.62 6.42 4.17
N GLN A 61 6.85 6.01 4.45
CA GLN A 61 8.07 6.57 3.85
C GLN A 61 8.38 5.93 2.49
N PHE A 62 7.94 4.68 2.32
CA PHE A 62 8.11 3.90 1.11
C PHE A 62 6.74 3.41 0.63
N VAL A 63 6.49 3.52 -0.68
CA VAL A 63 5.23 3.15 -1.29
C VAL A 63 5.51 2.25 -2.49
N ASP A 64 5.07 1.01 -2.38
CA ASP A 64 5.18 -0.03 -3.40
C ASP A 64 3.75 -0.43 -3.83
N ILE A 65 3.22 0.31 -4.82
CA ILE A 65 1.89 0.12 -5.40
C ILE A 65 1.96 -0.01 -6.93
N ASP A 66 3.03 -0.63 -7.43
CA ASP A 66 3.38 -0.80 -8.84
C ASP A 66 2.79 -2.07 -9.51
N GLY A 67 1.99 -2.86 -8.78
CA GLY A 67 1.39 -4.11 -9.28
C GLY A 67 0.83 -4.04 -10.71
N PRO A 68 0.08 -2.99 -11.09
CA PRO A 68 -0.47 -2.82 -12.43
C PRO A 68 0.58 -2.70 -13.53
N LEU A 69 1.77 -2.17 -13.23
CA LEU A 69 2.86 -2.01 -14.21
C LEU A 69 3.40 -3.35 -14.71
N PHE A 70 3.16 -4.43 -13.96
CA PHE A 70 3.54 -5.79 -14.36
C PHE A 70 2.47 -6.50 -15.19
N LEU A 71 1.29 -5.89 -15.38
CA LEU A 71 0.21 -6.46 -16.17
C LEU A 71 0.34 -6.05 -17.64
N LYS A 72 0.03 -6.99 -18.56
CA LYS A 72 -0.09 -6.66 -19.99
C LYS A 72 -1.19 -5.63 -20.24
N GLN A 73 -2.25 -5.69 -19.45
CA GLN A 73 -3.40 -4.79 -19.49
C GLN A 73 -3.99 -4.70 -18.08
N ASP A 74 -4.18 -3.49 -17.59
CA ASP A 74 -4.89 -3.20 -16.34
C ASP A 74 -6.40 -2.96 -16.59
N ILE A 75 -7.17 -2.76 -15.53
CA ILE A 75 -8.61 -2.51 -15.59
C ILE A 75 -8.96 -1.12 -16.10
N GLU A 76 -10.20 -0.96 -16.59
CA GLU A 76 -10.73 0.35 -16.99
C GLU A 76 -10.80 1.31 -15.80
N ASN A 77 -10.50 2.59 -16.03
CA ASN A 77 -10.40 3.62 -15.00
C ASN A 77 -9.35 3.31 -13.91
N GLY A 78 -8.31 2.54 -14.25
CA GLY A 78 -7.18 2.27 -13.36
C GLY A 78 -6.42 3.54 -12.93
N LEU A 79 -5.41 3.34 -12.07
CA LEU A 79 -4.49 4.40 -11.68
C LEU A 79 -3.58 4.78 -12.85
N ASP A 80 -3.22 6.05 -12.90
CA ASP A 80 -2.22 6.55 -13.82
C ASP A 80 -0.85 6.48 -13.15
N TYR A 81 0.13 5.95 -13.88
CA TYR A 81 1.52 5.89 -13.45
C TYR A 81 2.36 6.76 -14.38
N ALA A 82 2.96 7.81 -13.82
CA ALA A 82 3.82 8.74 -14.52
C ALA A 82 5.30 8.55 -14.16
N ASP A 83 6.17 9.18 -14.94
CA ASP A 83 7.62 9.14 -14.74
C ASP A 83 8.00 9.55 -13.31
N GLY A 84 9.08 8.95 -12.81
CA GLY A 84 9.56 9.19 -11.45
C GLY A 84 8.79 8.42 -10.36
N GLY A 85 7.96 7.45 -10.73
CA GLY A 85 7.22 6.61 -9.77
C GLY A 85 6.01 7.31 -9.17
N ILE A 86 5.44 8.27 -9.90
CA ILE A 86 4.26 9.01 -9.45
C ILE A 86 3.01 8.24 -9.84
N ALA A 87 2.25 7.76 -8.86
CA ALA A 87 0.92 7.17 -9.08
C ALA A 87 -0.17 8.20 -8.76
N SER A 88 -1.25 8.23 -9.55
CA SER A 88 -2.41 9.07 -9.28
C SER A 88 -3.19 8.60 -8.05
N LEU A 89 -4.05 9.48 -7.52
CA LEU A 89 -5.04 9.07 -6.52
C LEU A 89 -6.23 8.38 -7.21
N PRO A 90 -6.85 7.38 -6.57
CA PRO A 90 -8.02 6.71 -7.14
C PRO A 90 -9.20 7.69 -7.25
N THR A 91 -10.03 7.47 -8.27
CA THR A 91 -11.32 8.15 -8.41
C THR A 91 -12.46 7.22 -7.99
N PRO A 92 -13.68 7.74 -7.72
CA PRO A 92 -14.84 6.89 -7.41
C PRO A 92 -15.26 5.93 -8.54
N LYS A 93 -14.77 6.15 -9.77
CA LYS A 93 -14.96 5.18 -10.86
C LYS A 93 -14.11 3.91 -10.70
N LEU A 94 -13.02 4.00 -9.94
CA LEU A 94 -12.15 2.89 -9.61
C LEU A 94 -12.53 2.29 -8.26
N TRP A 95 -12.41 3.08 -7.19
CA TRP A 95 -12.61 2.67 -5.81
C TRP A 95 -12.62 3.89 -4.88
N GLY A 96 -13.54 3.89 -3.90
CA GLY A 96 -13.77 5.02 -2.98
C GLY A 96 -14.72 6.06 -3.56
#